data_AF-A0A7I4EPT5-F1
#
_entry.id   AF-A0A7I4EPT5-F1
#
_cell.length_a   1.000
_cell.length_b   1.000
_cell.length_c   1.000
_cell.angle_alpha   90.00
_cell.angle_beta   90.00
_cell.angle_gamma   90.00
#
_symmetry.space_group_name_H-M   'P 1'
#
loop_
_entity.id
_entity.type
_entity.pdbx_description
1 polymer ?
#
loop_
_entity_poly.entity_id
_entity_poly.type
_entity_poly.pdbx_seq_one_letter_code
_entity_poly.pdbx_strand_id
1 'polypeptide(L)'
;MRELLPKLQQLLPQLKIRLRASVRRRLALDVMALSTGVRAAVMLDYISCTPQMLQQVCQLLLYLSQVWNEVGALRVLHMEECGYLIHPSYMLEYMDRSLQSPPQLLFVVLDDDIPRKASQVEHEAIVQSLLEIQQKLSSLFLAQNVSSCSLDDSQEFKRENLSAEAPVETAPSVLEAGITNGSGILLPTLNGWLLGYPVVYYFKEENTSKAGRCVTSGPVQLHQVLISSTFLNSSPQKAGELTYDEDELLRVAH
;
A
#
# COMPACT_ATOMS: atom_id res chain seq x y z
N MET A 1 0.59 -11.48 -16.30
CA MET A 1 2.07 -11.69 -16.22
C MET A 1 2.75 -11.89 -17.57
N ARG A 2 2.30 -12.86 -18.41
CA ARG A 2 3.01 -13.22 -19.65
C ARG A 2 3.19 -12.06 -20.64
N GLU A 3 2.27 -11.09 -20.64
CA GLU A 3 2.34 -9.93 -21.55
C GLU A 3 2.95 -8.67 -20.91
N LEU A 4 2.80 -8.50 -19.59
CA LEU A 4 3.34 -7.34 -18.85
C LEU A 4 4.85 -7.36 -18.71
N LEU A 5 5.43 -8.51 -18.36
CA LEU A 5 6.86 -8.60 -18.11
C LEU A 5 7.69 -8.30 -19.39
N PRO A 6 7.35 -8.84 -20.58
CA PRO A 6 8.01 -8.45 -21.83
C PRO A 6 7.85 -6.96 -22.15
N LYS A 7 6.67 -6.37 -21.90
CA LYS A 7 6.42 -4.96 -22.17
C LYS A 7 7.21 -4.03 -21.24
N LEU A 8 7.25 -4.36 -19.95
CA LEU A 8 8.14 -3.71 -18.98
C LEU A 8 9.60 -3.80 -19.43
N GLN A 9 10.06 -4.98 -19.86
CA GLN A 9 11.43 -5.15 -20.37
C GLN A 9 11.73 -4.28 -21.61
N GLN A 10 10.73 -4.04 -22.47
CA GLN A 10 10.85 -3.15 -23.62
C GLN A 10 10.89 -1.67 -23.22
N LEU A 11 10.09 -1.24 -22.24
CA LEU A 11 9.92 0.16 -21.86
C LEU A 11 11.01 0.69 -20.92
N LEU A 12 11.54 -0.14 -20.02
CA LEU A 12 12.53 0.29 -19.03
C LEU A 12 13.81 0.92 -19.64
N PRO A 13 14.41 0.37 -20.72
CA PRO A 13 15.53 1.01 -21.39
C PRO A 13 15.17 2.38 -21.99
N GLN A 14 13.95 2.54 -22.52
CA GLN A 14 13.49 3.78 -23.15
C GLN A 14 13.35 4.91 -22.11
N LEU A 15 12.91 4.57 -20.91
CA LEU A 15 12.78 5.50 -19.78
C LEU A 15 14.10 5.70 -19.01
N LYS A 16 15.20 5.10 -19.47
CA LYS A 16 16.52 5.08 -18.80
C LYS A 16 16.45 4.52 -17.38
N ILE A 17 15.47 3.67 -17.09
CA ILE A 17 15.27 3.02 -15.80
C ILE A 17 16.11 1.73 -15.78
N ARG A 18 17.16 1.71 -14.95
CA ARG A 18 18.04 0.53 -14.79
C ARG A 18 17.64 -0.27 -13.56
N LEU A 19 16.78 -1.28 -13.75
CA LEU A 19 16.38 -2.21 -12.70
C LEU A 19 16.96 -3.60 -12.91
N ARG A 20 17.40 -4.24 -11.82
CA ARG A 20 17.78 -5.66 -11.81
C ARG A 20 16.60 -6.54 -12.22
N ALA A 21 16.87 -7.73 -12.77
CA ALA A 21 15.81 -8.64 -13.22
C ALA A 21 14.80 -9.01 -12.12
N SER A 22 15.27 -9.23 -10.89
CA SER A 22 14.43 -9.48 -9.72
C SER A 22 13.48 -8.32 -9.44
N VAL A 23 13.99 -7.08 -9.46
CA VAL A 23 13.22 -5.86 -9.22
C VAL A 23 12.16 -5.63 -10.30
N ARG A 24 12.50 -5.88 -11.57
CA ARG A 24 11.53 -5.80 -12.69
C ARG A 24 10.37 -6.76 -12.50
N ARG A 25 10.67 -8.00 -12.13
CA ARG A 25 9.64 -9.02 -11.87
C ARG A 25 8.77 -8.61 -10.68
N ARG A 26 9.38 -8.04 -9.63
CA ARG A 26 8.64 -7.56 -8.46
C ARG A 26 7.68 -6.42 -8.82
N LEU A 27 8.17 -5.39 -9.50
CA LEU A 27 7.33 -4.28 -9.97
C LEU A 27 6.17 -4.75 -10.85
N ALA A 28 6.40 -5.74 -11.73
CA ALA A 28 5.34 -6.33 -12.56
C ALA A 28 4.24 -7.01 -11.71
N LEU A 29 4.63 -7.73 -10.66
CA LEU A 29 3.70 -8.38 -9.74
C LEU A 29 2.91 -7.35 -8.94
N ASP A 30 3.59 -6.31 -8.47
CA ASP A 30 3.00 -5.24 -7.67
C ASP A 30 1.99 -4.41 -8.49
N VAL A 31 2.33 -4.02 -9.73
CA VAL A 31 1.38 -3.38 -10.66
C VAL A 31 0.16 -4.24 -10.89
N MET A 32 0.34 -5.55 -11.13
CA MET A 32 -0.80 -6.44 -11.32
C MET A 32 -1.67 -6.59 -10.07
N ALA A 33 -1.06 -6.72 -8.89
CA ALA A 33 -1.79 -6.88 -7.65
C ALA A 33 -2.67 -5.66 -7.37
N LEU A 34 -2.18 -4.46 -7.71
CA LEU A 34 -2.94 -3.22 -7.57
C LEU A 34 -4.04 -3.09 -8.64
N SER A 35 -3.72 -3.33 -9.91
CA SER A 35 -4.68 -3.22 -11.02
C SER A 35 -5.80 -4.27 -10.95
N THR A 36 -5.61 -5.36 -10.21
CA THR A 36 -6.64 -6.39 -9.98
C THR A 36 -7.35 -6.26 -8.63
N GLY A 37 -6.98 -5.27 -7.82
CA GLY A 37 -7.57 -5.05 -6.50
C GLY A 37 -7.19 -6.09 -5.44
N VAL A 38 -6.22 -6.96 -5.71
CA VAL A 38 -5.66 -7.88 -4.71
C VAL A 38 -4.97 -7.11 -3.58
N ARG A 39 -4.40 -5.94 -3.89
CA ARG A 39 -3.87 -4.99 -2.92
C ARG A 39 -4.33 -3.58 -3.28
N ALA A 40 -4.48 -2.73 -2.25
CA ALA A 40 -4.73 -1.30 -2.43
C ALA A 40 -3.43 -0.49 -2.54
N ALA A 41 -2.36 -0.94 -1.88
CA ALA A 41 -1.05 -0.29 -1.86
C ALA A 41 0.10 -1.31 -1.80
N VAL A 42 1.25 -0.89 -2.32
CA VAL A 42 2.54 -1.59 -2.19
C VAL A 42 3.65 -0.57 -1.95
N MET A 43 4.60 -0.91 -1.08
CA MET A 43 5.77 -0.08 -0.81
C MET A 43 6.83 -0.34 -1.88
N LEU A 44 7.50 0.72 -2.33
CA LEU A 44 8.55 0.72 -3.35
C LEU A 44 9.94 0.70 -2.71
N ASP A 45 10.18 -0.21 -1.76
CA ASP A 45 11.44 -0.34 -0.99
C ASP A 45 12.65 -0.84 -1.82
N TYR A 46 12.40 -1.30 -3.04
CA TYR A 46 13.39 -1.80 -3.97
C TYR A 46 13.85 -0.76 -5.02
N ILE A 47 13.33 0.46 -4.96
CA ILE A 47 13.79 1.60 -5.77
C ILE A 47 14.11 2.81 -4.87
N SER A 48 15.03 3.67 -5.31
CA SER A 48 15.28 4.94 -4.62
C SER A 48 14.07 5.86 -4.75
N CYS A 49 13.55 6.40 -3.66
CA CYS A 49 12.43 7.35 -3.67
C CYS A 49 12.88 8.78 -4.00
N THR A 50 13.79 8.94 -4.96
CA THR A 50 14.18 10.28 -5.44
C THR A 50 13.08 10.84 -6.36
N PRO A 51 12.86 12.16 -6.39
CA PRO A 51 11.83 12.76 -7.24
C PRO A 51 11.94 12.33 -8.70
N GLN A 52 13.17 12.23 -9.22
CA GLN A 52 13.42 11.76 -10.59
C GLN A 52 12.94 10.31 -10.79
N MET A 53 13.22 9.40 -9.86
CA MET A 53 12.81 8.01 -9.96
C MET A 53 11.29 7.87 -9.87
N LEU A 54 10.64 8.61 -8.97
CA LEU A 54 9.17 8.59 -8.85
C LEU A 54 8.49 9.08 -10.14
N GLN A 55 9.01 10.14 -10.76
CA GLN A 55 8.54 10.62 -12.05
C GLN A 55 8.75 9.59 -13.17
N GLN A 56 9.89 8.89 -13.18
CA GLN A 56 10.14 7.79 -14.12
C GLN A 56 9.17 6.63 -13.93
N VAL A 57 8.79 6.31 -12.69
CA VAL A 57 7.75 5.32 -12.39
C VAL A 57 6.38 5.79 -12.91
N CYS A 58 5.99 7.04 -12.69
CA CYS A 58 4.75 7.59 -13.25
C CYS A 58 4.71 7.51 -14.78
N GLN A 59 5.80 7.87 -15.46
CA GLN A 59 5.91 7.72 -16.91
C GLN A 59 5.73 6.26 -17.34
N LEU A 60 6.36 5.31 -16.63
CA LEU A 60 6.19 3.88 -16.90
C LEU A 60 4.71 3.46 -16.79
N LEU A 61 4.01 3.88 -15.74
CA LEU A 61 2.59 3.59 -15.55
C LEU A 61 1.74 4.17 -16.68
N LEU A 62 2.04 5.39 -17.12
CA LEU A 62 1.35 6.03 -18.25
C LEU A 62 1.54 5.25 -19.56
N TYR A 63 2.73 4.73 -19.83
CA TYR A 63 2.94 3.87 -21.01
C TYR A 63 2.23 2.53 -20.88
N LEU A 64 2.19 1.96 -19.67
CA LEU A 64 1.48 0.71 -19.42
C LEU A 64 -0.04 0.89 -19.54
N SER A 65 -0.59 2.06 -19.17
CA SER A 65 -2.02 2.32 -19.25
C SER A 65 -2.56 2.31 -20.68
N GLN A 66 -1.71 2.59 -21.67
CA GLN A 66 -2.07 2.49 -23.10
C GLN A 66 -2.34 1.05 -23.55
N VAL A 67 -1.83 0.06 -22.82
CA VAL A 67 -1.99 -1.37 -23.13
C VAL A 67 -2.93 -2.04 -22.12
N TRP A 68 -2.93 -1.57 -20.88
CA TRP A 68 -3.74 -2.08 -19.80
C TRP A 68 -4.39 -0.93 -19.02
N ASN A 69 -5.65 -0.64 -19.35
CA ASN A 69 -6.34 0.57 -18.89
C ASN A 69 -6.37 0.70 -17.36
N GLU A 70 -6.48 -0.41 -16.65
CA GLU A 70 -6.52 -0.50 -15.19
C GLU A 70 -5.23 0.00 -14.51
N VAL A 71 -4.11 0.11 -15.23
CA VAL A 71 -2.88 0.74 -14.74
C VAL A 71 -3.01 2.27 -14.68
N GLY A 72 -3.88 2.86 -15.51
CA GLY A 72 -4.12 4.30 -15.56
C GLY A 72 -4.65 4.87 -14.25
N ALA A 73 -5.32 4.05 -13.44
CA ALA A 73 -5.82 4.42 -12.12
C ALA A 73 -4.72 4.46 -11.04
N LEU A 74 -3.54 3.90 -11.29
CA LEU A 74 -2.49 3.83 -10.27
C LEU A 74 -1.80 5.18 -10.06
N ARG A 75 -1.44 5.46 -8.80
CA ARG A 75 -0.72 6.68 -8.40
C ARG A 75 0.51 6.33 -7.59
N VAL A 76 1.54 7.15 -7.69
CA VAL A 76 2.68 7.08 -6.79
C VAL A 76 2.37 7.99 -5.60
N LEU A 77 2.31 7.43 -4.39
CA LEU A 77 2.18 8.20 -3.16
C LEU A 77 3.56 8.30 -2.52
N HIS A 78 4.04 9.52 -2.32
CA HIS A 78 5.29 9.80 -1.64
C HIS A 78 5.00 10.39 -0.27
N MET A 79 5.62 9.82 0.75
CA MET A 79 5.43 10.23 2.14
C MET A 79 6.76 10.10 2.87
N GLU A 80 7.30 11.23 3.29
CA GLU A 80 8.64 11.34 3.87
C GLU A 80 9.73 10.76 2.94
N GLU A 81 10.34 9.63 3.32
CA GLU A 81 11.36 8.93 2.54
C GLU A 81 10.80 7.64 1.88
N CYS A 82 9.49 7.40 2.02
CA CYS A 82 8.82 6.20 1.54
C CYS A 82 7.97 6.49 0.29
N GLY A 83 8.16 5.68 -0.73
CA GLY A 83 7.35 5.67 -1.94
C GLY A 83 6.40 4.48 -1.94
N TYR A 84 5.18 4.71 -2.37
CA TYR A 84 4.14 3.69 -2.53
C TYR A 84 3.56 3.78 -3.93
N LEU A 85 3.17 2.62 -4.46
CA LEU A 85 2.25 2.56 -5.58
C LEU A 85 0.88 2.18 -5.03
N ILE A 86 -0.14 2.99 -5.36
CA ILE A 86 -1.48 2.85 -4.79
C ILE A 86 -2.52 2.82 -5.90
N HIS A 87 -3.66 2.19 -5.61
CA HIS A 87 -4.90 2.39 -6.34
C HIS A 87 -5.85 3.23 -5.46
N PRO A 88 -6.08 4.53 -5.74
CA PRO A 88 -6.81 5.42 -4.83
C PRO A 88 -8.19 4.92 -4.41
N SER A 89 -9.01 4.39 -5.35
CA SER A 89 -10.34 3.88 -5.01
C SER A 89 -10.32 2.68 -4.07
N TYR A 90 -9.47 1.68 -4.36
CA TYR A 90 -9.27 0.53 -3.46
C TYR A 90 -8.66 0.94 -2.12
N MET A 91 -7.83 1.98 -2.12
CA MET A 91 -7.26 2.53 -0.89
C MET A 91 -8.33 3.17 0.00
N LEU A 92 -9.22 3.97 -0.57
CA LEU A 92 -10.36 4.55 0.15
C LEU A 92 -11.25 3.45 0.75
N GLU A 93 -11.64 2.47 -0.06
CA GLU A 93 -12.46 1.35 0.38
C GLU A 93 -11.78 0.53 1.49
N TYR A 94 -10.47 0.27 1.36
CA TYR A 94 -9.69 -0.41 2.38
C TYR A 94 -9.64 0.38 3.68
N MET A 95 -9.30 1.68 3.63
CA MET A 95 -9.22 2.54 4.81
C MET A 95 -10.55 2.55 5.56
N ASP A 96 -11.66 2.74 4.84
CA ASP A 96 -13.00 2.71 5.41
C ASP A 96 -13.29 1.38 6.13
N ARG A 97 -13.02 0.24 5.49
CA ARG A 97 -13.30 -1.09 6.08
C ARG A 97 -12.37 -1.42 7.25
N SER A 98 -11.12 -1.00 7.18
CA SER A 98 -10.08 -1.38 8.15
C SER A 98 -10.30 -0.77 9.54
N LEU A 99 -10.95 0.40 9.61
CA LEU A 99 -11.22 1.14 10.86
C LEU A 99 -12.69 1.03 11.32
N GLN A 100 -13.53 0.27 10.61
CA GLN A 100 -14.93 0.02 11.00
C GLN A 100 -15.06 -0.91 12.21
N SER A 101 -16.26 -0.95 12.80
CA SER A 101 -16.62 -1.89 13.87
C SER A 101 -17.41 -3.08 13.30
N PRO A 102 -17.01 -4.34 13.55
CA PRO A 102 -15.90 -4.79 14.40
C PRO A 102 -14.52 -4.51 13.76
N PRO A 103 -13.49 -4.20 14.58
CA PRO A 103 -12.18 -3.83 14.07
C PRO A 103 -11.53 -5.00 13.32
N GLN A 104 -11.08 -4.74 12.10
CA GLN A 104 -10.34 -5.72 11.29
C GLN A 104 -8.84 -5.72 11.60
N LEU A 105 -8.34 -4.66 12.25
CA LEU A 105 -6.93 -4.49 12.57
C LEU A 105 -6.63 -4.92 14.01
N LEU A 106 -5.54 -5.67 14.18
CA LEU A 106 -4.96 -5.95 15.48
C LEU A 106 -3.74 -5.08 15.71
N PHE A 107 -3.78 -4.20 16.71
CA PHE A 107 -2.60 -3.43 17.12
C PHE A 107 -1.78 -4.18 18.17
N VAL A 108 -0.47 -4.28 17.93
CA VAL A 108 0.52 -4.87 18.85
C VAL A 108 1.48 -3.78 19.30
N VAL A 109 1.46 -3.50 20.60
CA VAL A 109 2.34 -2.52 21.24
C VAL A 109 3.70 -3.16 21.49
N LEU A 110 4.75 -2.47 21.04
CA LEU A 110 6.15 -2.94 21.09
C LEU A 110 7.06 -2.01 21.92
N ASP A 111 6.48 -1.16 22.76
CA ASP A 111 7.25 -0.23 23.62
C ASP A 111 8.04 -0.94 24.72
N ASP A 112 7.47 -2.04 25.22
CA ASP A 112 8.01 -2.90 26.26
C ASP A 112 8.83 -4.05 25.63
N ASP A 113 9.69 -4.71 26.40
CA ASP A 113 10.48 -5.85 25.92
C ASP A 113 9.60 -7.05 25.49
N ILE A 114 8.33 -7.06 25.90
CA ILE A 114 7.36 -8.11 25.58
C ILE A 114 6.25 -7.52 24.70
N PRO A 115 6.11 -7.98 23.44
CA PRO A 115 5.00 -7.61 22.57
C PRO A 115 3.66 -7.94 23.21
N ARG A 116 2.73 -6.99 23.18
CA ARG A 116 1.37 -7.19 23.72
C ARG A 116 0.31 -6.60 22.81
N LYS A 117 -0.91 -7.15 22.87
CA LYS A 117 -2.06 -6.52 22.23
C LYS A 117 -2.32 -5.14 22.85
N ALA A 118 -2.70 -4.17 22.02
CA ALA A 118 -3.15 -2.88 22.49
C ALA A 118 -4.37 -3.03 23.42
N SER A 119 -4.37 -2.28 24.52
CA SER A 119 -5.56 -2.13 25.38
C SER A 119 -6.69 -1.43 24.62
N GLN A 120 -7.92 -1.49 25.13
CA GLN A 120 -9.05 -0.82 24.50
C GLN A 120 -8.82 0.69 24.31
N VAL A 121 -8.25 1.35 25.33
CA VAL A 121 -7.97 2.79 25.30
C VAL A 121 -6.90 3.12 24.26
N GLU A 122 -5.81 2.32 24.19
CA GLU A 122 -4.77 2.50 23.17
C GLU A 122 -5.33 2.25 21.76
N HIS A 123 -6.14 1.20 21.60
CA HIS A 123 -6.77 0.88 20.33
C HIS A 123 -7.65 2.04 19.83
N GLU A 124 -8.50 2.59 20.69
CA GLU A 124 -9.34 3.75 20.36
C GLU A 124 -8.50 4.97 20.00
N ALA A 125 -7.44 5.28 20.75
CA ALA A 125 -6.53 6.38 20.45
C ALA A 125 -5.82 6.21 19.10
N ILE A 126 -5.32 5.02 18.80
CA ILE A 126 -4.68 4.70 17.52
C ILE A 126 -5.67 4.89 16.38
N VAL A 127 -6.88 4.33 16.50
CA VAL A 127 -7.93 4.46 15.48
C VAL A 127 -8.29 5.93 15.25
N GLN A 128 -8.41 6.76 16.29
CA GLN A 128 -8.66 8.19 16.12
C GLN A 128 -7.57 8.88 15.30
N SER A 129 -6.29 8.63 15.62
CA SER A 129 -5.18 9.19 14.84
C SER A 129 -5.19 8.68 13.39
N LEU A 130 -5.51 7.41 13.15
CA LEU A 130 -5.61 6.86 11.79
C LEU A 130 -6.80 7.44 11.01
N LEU A 131 -7.92 7.79 11.68
CA LEU A 131 -9.06 8.47 11.05
C LEU A 131 -8.68 9.89 10.59
N GLU A 132 -7.88 10.62 11.37
CA GLU A 132 -7.37 11.93 10.95
C GLU A 132 -6.46 11.81 9.72
N ILE A 133 -5.58 10.81 9.70
CA ILE A 133 -4.73 10.48 8.55
C ILE A 133 -5.59 10.09 7.34
N GLN A 134 -6.62 9.26 7.55
CA GLN A 134 -7.56 8.85 6.51
C GLN A 134 -8.24 10.07 5.87
N GLN A 135 -8.69 11.04 6.67
CA GLN A 135 -9.33 12.25 6.13
C GLN A 135 -8.37 13.05 5.25
N LYS A 136 -7.10 13.18 5.65
CA LYS A 136 -6.05 13.86 4.85
C LYS A 136 -5.75 13.11 3.55
N LEU A 137 -5.62 11.78 3.59
CA LEU A 137 -5.40 10.97 2.41
C LEU A 137 -6.62 11.00 1.48
N SER A 138 -7.83 10.94 2.04
CA SER A 138 -9.07 10.95 1.27
C SER A 138 -9.25 12.26 0.52
N SER A 139 -8.98 13.40 1.17
CA SER A 139 -9.03 14.70 0.50
C SER A 139 -7.97 14.82 -0.60
N LEU A 140 -6.75 14.31 -0.37
CA LEU A 140 -5.69 14.26 -1.37
C LEU A 140 -6.09 13.43 -2.60
N PHE A 141 -6.70 12.26 -2.39
CA PHE A 141 -7.14 11.38 -3.48
C PHE A 141 -8.31 11.97 -4.26
N LEU A 142 -9.25 12.64 -3.58
CA LEU A 142 -10.40 13.27 -4.22
C LEU A 142 -10.03 14.52 -5.00
N ALA A 143 -9.11 15.35 -4.50
CA ALA A 143 -8.66 16.57 -5.19
C ALA A 143 -8.05 16.27 -6.58
N GLN A 144 -7.38 15.14 -6.73
CA GLN A 144 -6.82 14.68 -8.01
C GLN A 144 -7.92 14.33 -9.03
N ASN A 145 -9.07 13.81 -8.58
CA ASN A 145 -10.18 13.52 -9.48
C ASN A 145 -10.87 14.80 -10.02
N VAL A 146 -10.69 15.94 -9.34
CA VAL A 146 -11.26 17.24 -9.74
C VAL A 146 -10.30 18.04 -10.64
N SER A 147 -8.99 17.82 -10.50
CA SER A 147 -7.93 18.55 -11.22
C SER A 147 -7.90 18.35 -12.75
N SER A 148 -8.72 17.46 -13.32
CA SER A 148 -8.84 17.28 -14.78
C SER A 148 -9.98 18.06 -15.42
N CYS A 149 -10.72 18.86 -14.66
CA CYS A 149 -11.82 19.69 -15.18
C CYS A 149 -11.65 21.16 -14.75
N SER A 150 -10.75 21.90 -15.41
CA SER A 150 -10.90 23.36 -15.51
C SER A 150 -10.06 23.99 -16.63
N LEU A 151 -10.65 24.04 -17.82
CA LEU A 151 -10.68 25.27 -18.60
C LEU A 151 -12.14 25.49 -19.00
N ASP A 152 -12.95 26.03 -18.08
CA ASP A 152 -13.76 27.20 -18.36
C ASP A 152 -14.51 27.67 -17.10
N ASP A 153 -14.57 28.98 -17.00
CA ASP A 153 -15.16 29.78 -15.93
C ASP A 153 -16.66 29.50 -15.70
N SER A 154 -17.06 29.74 -14.45
CA SER A 154 -18.43 30.02 -14.01
C SER A 154 -19.42 28.85 -13.95
N GLN A 155 -19.70 28.33 -12.75
CA GLN A 155 -20.95 28.62 -12.02
C GLN A 155 -21.10 27.76 -10.74
N GLU A 156 -21.69 28.40 -9.75
CA GLU A 156 -22.06 27.91 -8.42
C GLU A 156 -23.14 26.81 -8.44
N PHE A 157 -23.05 25.91 -7.44
CA PHE A 157 -24.15 25.16 -6.78
C PHE A 157 -24.85 23.97 -7.50
N LYS A 158 -24.60 22.74 -7.04
CA LYS A 158 -25.44 21.96 -6.08
C LYS A 158 -24.96 20.50 -5.96
N ARG A 159 -24.79 20.04 -4.71
CA ARG A 159 -24.68 18.63 -4.33
C ARG A 159 -26.06 17.98 -4.50
N GLU A 160 -26.18 16.96 -5.36
CA GLU A 160 -27.11 15.84 -5.19
C GLU A 160 -26.87 14.75 -6.25
N ASN A 161 -26.98 13.49 -5.82
CA ASN A 161 -26.96 12.22 -6.56
C ASN A 161 -25.60 11.60 -6.94
N LEU A 162 -25.14 10.71 -6.03
CA LEU A 162 -24.25 9.59 -6.33
C LEU A 162 -25.00 8.57 -7.19
N SER A 163 -24.84 8.67 -8.51
CA SER A 163 -25.10 7.58 -9.45
C SER A 163 -23.82 7.26 -10.20
N ALA A 164 -23.54 5.96 -10.33
CA ALA A 164 -22.36 5.40 -10.98
C ALA A 164 -22.18 5.86 -12.44
N GLU A 165 -20.93 5.75 -12.90
CA GLU A 165 -20.42 5.86 -14.29
C GLU A 165 -19.84 7.21 -14.74
N ALA A 166 -18.55 7.41 -14.42
CA ALA A 166 -17.48 7.72 -15.39
C ALA A 166 -16.11 7.62 -14.68
N PRO A 167 -15.11 6.84 -15.16
CA PRO A 167 -13.77 6.97 -14.64
C PRO A 167 -13.20 8.29 -15.18
N VAL A 168 -13.07 9.29 -14.32
CA VAL A 168 -12.28 10.48 -14.66
C VAL A 168 -10.82 10.02 -14.72
N GLU A 169 -10.37 9.71 -15.94
CA GLU A 169 -9.03 9.23 -16.28
C GLU A 169 -7.97 10.31 -16.01
N THR A 170 -7.65 10.52 -14.73
CA THR A 170 -6.45 11.27 -14.38
C THR A 170 -5.22 10.39 -14.65
N ALA A 171 -4.21 10.97 -15.29
CA ALA A 171 -2.97 10.25 -15.60
C ALA A 171 -2.22 9.84 -14.32
N PRO A 172 -1.41 8.77 -14.35
CA PRO A 172 -0.52 8.43 -13.25
C PRO A 172 0.36 9.62 -12.84
N SER A 173 0.31 9.99 -11.56
CA SER A 173 1.01 11.14 -11.00
C SER A 173 1.61 10.82 -9.63
N VAL A 174 2.50 11.68 -9.15
CA VAL A 174 3.09 11.63 -7.81
C VAL A 174 2.24 12.47 -6.86
N LEU A 175 1.83 11.88 -5.75
CA LEU A 175 1.07 12.49 -4.66
C LEU A 175 2.01 12.71 -3.48
N GLU A 176 2.24 13.97 -3.11
CA GLU A 176 3.05 14.30 -1.93
C GLU A 176 2.15 14.35 -0.69
N ALA A 177 2.40 13.46 0.27
CA ALA A 177 1.64 13.35 1.51
C ALA A 177 2.48 13.83 2.71
N GLY A 178 2.25 15.07 3.14
CA GLY A 178 2.84 15.64 4.37
C GLY A 178 2.08 15.24 5.64
N ILE A 179 1.90 13.94 5.89
CA ILE A 179 0.87 13.46 6.84
C ILE A 179 1.43 13.03 8.20
N THR A 180 2.70 12.66 8.26
CA THR A 180 3.36 12.13 9.46
C THR A 180 3.64 13.18 10.52
N ASN A 181 3.87 14.44 10.13
CA ASN A 181 4.15 15.54 11.05
C ASN A 181 2.96 15.82 11.98
N GLY A 182 3.11 15.50 13.27
CA GLY A 182 2.14 15.84 14.33
C GLY A 182 0.95 14.88 14.45
N SER A 183 0.98 13.71 13.82
CA SER A 183 -0.12 12.72 13.90
C SER A 183 -0.06 11.81 15.14
N GLY A 184 1.05 11.80 15.89
CA GLY A 184 1.31 10.86 16.98
C GLY A 184 1.49 9.40 16.54
N ILE A 185 1.37 9.12 15.23
CA ILE A 185 1.54 7.79 14.64
C ILE A 185 2.90 7.74 13.95
N LEU A 186 3.73 6.80 14.40
CA LEU A 186 5.04 6.57 13.77
C LEU A 186 4.89 5.84 12.43
N LEU A 187 5.85 6.09 11.53
CA LEU A 187 5.87 5.52 10.19
C LEU A 187 5.73 3.99 10.15
N PRO A 188 6.33 3.18 11.05
CA PRO A 188 6.13 1.72 11.03
C PRO A 188 4.67 1.29 11.21
N THR A 189 3.93 1.97 12.09
CA THR A 189 2.49 1.74 12.30
C THR A 189 1.72 2.10 11.03
N LEU A 190 2.03 3.27 10.46
CA LEU A 190 1.39 3.76 9.25
C LEU A 190 1.65 2.83 8.07
N ASN A 191 2.89 2.36 7.88
CA ASN A 191 3.24 1.41 6.82
C ASN A 191 2.46 0.11 6.97
N GLY A 192 2.37 -0.43 8.20
CA GLY A 192 1.61 -1.65 8.43
C GLY A 192 0.14 -1.52 8.07
N TRP A 193 -0.46 -0.38 8.44
CA TRP A 193 -1.84 -0.09 8.07
C TRP A 193 -2.00 0.13 6.57
N LEU A 194 -1.22 1.01 5.93
CA LEU A 194 -1.36 1.32 4.50
C LEU A 194 -1.14 0.10 3.61
N LEU A 195 -0.26 -0.83 4.00
CA LEU A 195 0.05 -2.04 3.24
C LEU A 195 -0.97 -3.18 3.43
N GLY A 196 -2.00 -2.96 4.24
CA GLY A 196 -3.05 -3.97 4.43
C GLY A 196 -2.64 -5.11 5.36
N TYR A 197 -1.71 -4.90 6.28
CA TYR A 197 -1.37 -5.96 7.24
C TYR A 197 -2.47 -6.11 8.30
N PRO A 198 -2.91 -7.34 8.60
CA PRO A 198 -3.95 -7.58 9.60
C PRO A 198 -3.46 -7.29 11.02
N VAL A 199 -2.14 -7.35 11.24
CA VAL A 199 -1.48 -7.03 12.49
C VAL A 199 -0.54 -5.85 12.26
N VAL A 200 -0.76 -4.78 13.00
CA VAL A 200 -0.02 -3.51 12.86
C VAL A 200 0.73 -3.23 14.15
N TYR A 201 2.03 -3.03 14.04
CA TYR A 201 2.85 -2.65 15.19
C TYR A 201 2.56 -1.22 15.59
N TYR A 202 2.53 -0.98 16.89
CA TYR A 202 2.37 0.34 17.48
C TYR A 202 3.53 0.60 18.43
N PHE A 203 4.05 1.82 18.35
CA PHE A 203 5.07 2.37 19.23
C PHE A 203 4.59 3.74 19.67
N LYS A 204 4.75 4.05 20.95
CA LYS A 204 4.59 5.42 21.44
C LYS A 204 5.70 6.31 20.89
N GLU A 205 5.38 7.58 20.73
CA GLU A 205 6.29 8.58 20.14
C GLU A 205 7.62 8.71 20.92
N GLU A 206 7.58 8.47 22.22
CA GLU A 206 8.76 8.42 23.10
C GLU A 206 9.77 7.30 22.76
N ASN A 207 9.38 6.31 21.95
CA ASN A 207 10.18 5.12 21.62
C ASN A 207 10.60 5.03 20.14
N THR A 208 10.67 6.15 19.41
CA THR A 208 11.10 6.23 17.99
C THR A 208 12.39 5.44 17.69
N SER A 209 13.38 5.50 18.57
CA SER A 209 14.66 4.77 18.42
C SER A 209 14.54 3.25 18.57
N LYS A 210 13.52 2.75 19.28
CA LYS A 210 13.21 1.31 19.34
C LYS A 210 12.44 0.88 18.09
N ALA A 211 11.50 1.71 17.63
CA ALA A 211 10.71 1.45 16.43
C ALA A 211 11.60 1.17 15.19
N GLY A 212 12.64 1.97 14.98
CA GLY A 212 13.60 1.74 13.87
C GLY A 212 14.40 0.44 13.99
N ARG A 213 14.76 0.02 15.22
CA ARG A 213 15.52 -1.22 15.48
C ARG A 213 14.68 -2.49 15.33
N CYS A 214 13.43 -2.47 15.78
CA CYS A 214 12.53 -3.62 15.71
C CYS A 214 12.20 -4.02 14.26
N VAL A 215 12.19 -3.07 13.32
CA VAL A 215 11.97 -3.35 11.89
C VAL A 215 13.23 -3.92 11.22
N THR A 216 14.42 -3.71 11.78
CA THR A 216 15.70 -3.99 11.11
C THR A 216 16.51 -5.17 11.67
N SER A 217 16.16 -5.74 12.84
CA SER A 217 17.10 -6.65 13.53
C SER A 217 16.50 -7.81 14.36
N GLY A 218 15.20 -8.07 14.30
CA GLY A 218 14.58 -9.17 15.04
C GLY A 218 14.34 -10.43 14.18
N PRO A 219 14.73 -11.64 14.63
CA PRO A 219 14.23 -12.87 14.02
C PRO A 219 12.72 -12.99 14.29
N VAL A 220 11.91 -13.01 13.23
CA VAL A 220 10.45 -13.21 13.32
C VAL A 220 10.17 -14.70 13.23
N GLN A 221 9.70 -15.32 14.32
CA GLN A 221 9.17 -16.68 14.29
C GLN A 221 7.68 -16.63 13.92
N LEU A 222 7.36 -17.00 12.69
CA LEU A 222 5.97 -17.20 12.26
C LEU A 222 5.47 -18.52 12.86
N HIS A 223 4.58 -18.44 13.85
CA HIS A 223 4.08 -19.63 14.53
C HIS A 223 3.00 -20.37 13.71
N GLN A 224 2.12 -19.63 13.03
CA GLN A 224 1.06 -20.21 12.21
C GLN A 224 0.51 -19.18 11.20
N VAL A 225 0.31 -19.60 9.95
CA VAL A 225 -0.37 -18.80 8.92
C VAL A 225 -1.65 -19.53 8.51
N LEU A 226 -2.80 -18.97 8.86
CA LEU A 226 -4.12 -19.49 8.46
C LEU A 226 -4.64 -18.68 7.28
N ILE A 227 -4.81 -19.32 6.12
CA ILE A 227 -5.31 -18.68 4.91
C ILE A 227 -6.79 -19.00 4.75
N SER A 228 -7.65 -18.03 5.05
CA SER A 228 -9.09 -18.11 4.78
C SER A 228 -9.40 -17.40 3.46
N SER A 229 -9.75 -18.15 2.42
CA SER A 229 -10.12 -17.59 1.10
C SER A 229 -11.39 -18.25 0.58
N THR A 230 -12.32 -17.43 0.08
CA THR A 230 -13.53 -17.90 -0.61
C THR A 230 -13.20 -18.73 -1.86
N PHE A 231 -12.04 -18.50 -2.48
CA PHE A 231 -11.53 -19.30 -3.61
C PHE A 231 -11.03 -20.70 -3.20
N LEU A 232 -10.56 -20.86 -1.95
CA LEU A 232 -10.17 -22.17 -1.41
C LEU A 232 -11.39 -22.91 -0.84
N ASN A 233 -12.37 -22.17 -0.33
CA ASN A 233 -13.60 -22.72 0.23
C ASN A 233 -14.54 -23.31 -0.82
N SER A 234 -14.36 -23.00 -2.10
CA SER A 234 -15.14 -23.60 -3.21
C SER A 234 -14.61 -24.97 -3.66
N SER A 235 -13.53 -25.47 -3.06
CA SER A 235 -12.95 -26.79 -3.34
C SER A 235 -12.52 -27.47 -2.04
N PRO A 236 -13.41 -28.22 -1.37
CA PRO A 236 -13.14 -28.81 -0.05
C PRO A 236 -12.00 -29.85 -0.03
N GLN A 237 -11.41 -30.18 -1.17
CA GLN A 237 -10.28 -31.11 -1.32
C GLN A 237 -8.91 -30.42 -1.43
N LYS A 238 -8.81 -29.09 -1.34
CA LYS A 238 -7.54 -28.35 -1.44
C LYS A 238 -7.16 -27.57 -0.17
N ALA A 239 -7.62 -28.01 1.00
CA ALA A 239 -6.99 -27.65 2.26
C ALA A 239 -5.65 -28.40 2.35
N GLY A 240 -4.64 -27.92 1.61
CA GLY A 240 -3.27 -28.40 1.74
C GLY A 240 -2.64 -27.75 2.97
N GLU A 241 -2.23 -28.56 3.93
CA GLU A 241 -1.34 -28.13 4.99
C GLU A 241 0.03 -27.88 4.34
N LEU A 242 0.51 -26.64 4.37
CA LEU A 242 1.90 -26.34 4.03
C LEU A 242 2.74 -26.75 5.24
N THR A 243 3.09 -28.02 5.30
CA THR A 243 4.09 -28.50 6.27
C THR A 243 5.45 -27.92 5.87
N TYR A 244 6.01 -27.12 6.76
CA TYR A 244 7.36 -26.59 6.65
C TYR A 244 8.33 -27.73 6.91
N ASP A 245 9.22 -28.01 5.95
CA ASP A 245 10.36 -28.90 6.14
C ASP A 245 11.53 -28.07 6.68
N GLU A 246 11.85 -28.22 7.96
CA GLU A 246 12.93 -27.45 8.62
C GLU A 246 14.30 -27.69 7.95
N ASP A 247 14.48 -28.81 7.24
CA ASP A 247 15.75 -29.20 6.63
C ASP A 247 16.10 -28.41 5.36
N GLU A 248 15.16 -27.68 4.74
CA GLU A 248 15.42 -26.94 3.50
C GLU A 248 16.12 -25.58 3.73
N LEU A 249 16.00 -25.00 4.93
CA LEU A 249 16.64 -23.73 5.29
C LEU A 249 18.13 -23.86 5.61
N LEU A 250 18.57 -25.04 6.07
CA LEU A 250 19.98 -25.30 6.39
C LEU A 250 20.85 -25.53 5.14
N ARG A 251 20.25 -25.66 3.95
CA ARG A 251 21.00 -25.89 2.70
C ARG A 251 21.38 -24.62 1.94
N VAL A 252 20.89 -23.45 2.35
CA VAL A 252 21.21 -22.15 1.69
C VAL A 252 22.17 -21.29 2.53
N ALA A 253 22.62 -21.80 3.68
CA ALA A 253 23.64 -21.17 4.50
C ALA A 253 24.96 -21.98 4.48
N HIS A 254 25.56 -22.12 3.29
CA HIS A 254 26.99 -22.40 3.10
C HIS A 254 27.51 -21.73 1.83
#